data_AF-A0A087D6W8-F1
#
_entry.id   AF-A0A087D6W8-F1
#
_cell.length_a   1.000
_cell.length_b   1.000
_cell.length_c   1.000
_cell.angle_alpha   90.00
_cell.angle_beta   90.00
_cell.angle_gamma   90.00
#
_symmetry.space_group_name_H-M   'P 1'
#
loop_
_entity.id
_entity.type
_entity.pdbx_description
1 polymer ?
#
loop_
_entity_poly.entity_id
_entity_poly.type
_entity_poly.pdbx_seq_one_letter_code
_entity_poly.pdbx_strand_id
1 'polypeptide(L)'
;MAGNSALNAAIGAKKDEFYTQSADIEKEMRYYRRHFKGKTVLCNCDDPFESNFFKYFVLNFNKLKLKKLIATCYAGSPIANRQLSIGDMVDGESKHNDAEENKPYKAVVTTVHDATGDGGIDMLDVKKLFENGENKLTELQGDGDFRSKECAALLDEADIVVTNPPFSLFREYVAQLMEHDKKFIIIGNVNAITYKEVFPLIMQNRMWLGASIHSGDRAFYVPDDYPLNASGCGVDDDGRRFIRVKGVRWYTNLDLKQRHEEMILVKRYSGSEENFPCYDNYNAIDVSMTKDIPEDYAGMMGVPITFLDKYNPDQFEILGITKTWFGASSKRYGKQIQVDRNGKQSLVSKLNDGPSLMVSDAPAGKTYYIVDGKYYVQSYQRILIRNKNPRGSFDCFTDKTSGNDEGVSNAD
;
A
#
# COMPACT_ATOMS: atom_id res chain seq x y z
N MET A 1 -26.46 -5.78 -10.48
CA MET A 1 -25.51 -6.86 -10.15
C MET A 1 -24.41 -6.95 -11.22
N ALA A 2 -23.57 -5.92 -11.35
CA ALA A 2 -22.54 -5.82 -12.40
C ALA A 2 -21.21 -5.22 -11.88
N GLY A 3 -20.93 -5.37 -10.58
CA GLY A 3 -19.80 -4.71 -9.91
C GLY A 3 -18.65 -5.61 -9.43
N ASN A 4 -18.83 -6.94 -9.45
CA ASN A 4 -17.83 -7.89 -8.95
C ASN A 4 -17.33 -8.89 -10.00
N SER A 5 -17.97 -8.99 -11.17
CA SER A 5 -17.52 -9.91 -12.23
C SER A 5 -16.27 -9.40 -12.94
N ALA A 6 -16.13 -8.08 -13.14
CA ALA A 6 -14.96 -7.50 -13.80
C ALA A 6 -13.67 -7.63 -12.96
N LEU A 7 -13.78 -7.49 -11.63
CA LEU A 7 -12.66 -7.70 -10.69
C LEU A 7 -12.28 -9.19 -10.58
N ASN A 8 -13.25 -10.10 -10.54
CA ASN A 8 -12.98 -11.54 -10.53
C ASN A 8 -12.49 -12.07 -11.89
N ALA A 9 -12.87 -11.44 -13.00
CA ALA A 9 -12.34 -11.77 -14.33
C ALA A 9 -10.89 -11.30 -14.51
N ALA A 10 -10.51 -10.15 -13.92
CA ALA A 10 -9.12 -9.71 -13.85
C ALA A 10 -8.26 -10.59 -12.92
N ILE A 11 -8.85 -11.19 -11.87
CA ILE A 11 -8.17 -12.20 -11.03
C ILE A 11 -7.89 -13.50 -11.82
N GLY A 12 -8.72 -13.84 -12.81
CA GLY A 12 -8.55 -15.04 -13.64
C GLY A 12 -7.46 -14.94 -14.71
N ALA A 13 -7.13 -13.72 -15.15
CA ALA A 13 -6.04 -13.46 -16.08
C ALA A 13 -4.88 -12.80 -15.31
N LYS A 14 -3.91 -13.61 -14.89
CA LYS A 14 -2.65 -13.23 -14.25
C LYS A 14 -1.85 -12.20 -15.09
N LYS A 15 -2.28 -10.95 -15.16
CA LYS A 15 -1.60 -9.86 -15.86
C LYS A 15 -1.54 -8.63 -14.93
N ASP A 16 -0.77 -8.75 -13.86
CA ASP A 16 -0.47 -7.67 -12.90
C ASP A 16 0.78 -6.86 -13.30
N GLU A 17 1.10 -6.82 -14.60
CA GLU A 17 2.24 -6.09 -15.12
C GLU A 17 1.91 -4.62 -15.31
N PHE A 18 2.17 -3.86 -14.26
CA PHE A 18 1.89 -2.43 -14.21
C PHE A 18 3.18 -1.64 -14.11
N TYR A 19 3.60 -1.00 -15.20
CA TYR A 19 4.83 -0.22 -15.21
C TYR A 19 4.56 1.21 -14.74
N THR A 20 5.27 1.59 -13.67
CA THR A 20 5.10 2.88 -12.98
C THR A 20 5.69 4.02 -13.80
N GLN A 21 5.02 5.17 -13.83
CA GLN A 21 5.51 6.37 -14.52
C GLN A 21 6.67 7.05 -13.76
N SER A 22 7.68 7.53 -14.50
CA SER A 22 8.82 8.26 -13.93
C SER A 22 8.41 9.45 -13.07
N ALA A 23 7.37 10.18 -13.47
CA ALA A 23 6.88 11.34 -12.75
C ALA A 23 6.35 10.99 -11.34
N ASP A 24 5.74 9.82 -11.15
CA ASP A 24 5.29 9.37 -9.83
C ASP A 24 6.48 8.92 -8.96
N ILE A 25 7.49 8.29 -9.55
CA ILE A 25 8.73 7.89 -8.86
C ILE A 25 9.48 9.14 -8.38
N GLU A 26 9.71 10.11 -9.26
CA GLU A 26 10.44 11.35 -8.91
C GLU A 26 9.76 12.15 -7.79
N LYS A 27 8.42 12.24 -7.84
CA LYS A 27 7.61 12.91 -6.82
C LYS A 27 7.74 12.25 -5.45
N GLU A 28 7.88 10.93 -5.39
CA GLU A 28 8.04 10.19 -4.13
C GLU A 28 9.50 10.21 -3.65
N MET A 29 10.46 9.88 -4.50
CA MET A 29 11.86 9.68 -4.11
C MET A 29 12.51 10.94 -3.53
N ARG A 30 12.03 12.14 -3.87
CA ARG A 30 12.53 13.41 -3.31
C ARG A 30 12.46 13.47 -1.79
N TYR A 31 11.52 12.77 -1.16
CA TYR A 31 11.37 12.76 0.31
C TYR A 31 12.42 11.89 1.01
N TYR A 32 13.09 11.00 0.28
CA TYR A 32 13.98 9.99 0.86
C TYR A 32 15.46 10.17 0.50
N ARG A 33 15.83 11.26 -0.21
CA ARG A 33 17.21 11.51 -0.67
C ARG A 33 18.28 11.28 0.39
N ARG A 34 18.01 11.63 1.65
CA ARG A 34 18.96 11.48 2.77
C ARG A 34 19.21 10.02 3.15
N HIS A 35 18.25 9.14 2.91
CA HIS A 35 18.34 7.71 3.23
C HIS A 35 19.23 6.94 2.26
N PHE A 36 19.46 7.43 1.04
CA PHE A 36 20.19 6.71 -0.01
C PHE A 36 21.72 6.84 0.04
N LYS A 37 22.26 7.82 0.79
CA LYS A 37 23.70 8.07 0.82
C LYS A 37 24.48 6.85 1.30
N GLY A 38 25.39 6.35 0.46
CA GLY A 38 26.24 5.19 0.74
C GLY A 38 25.50 3.86 0.79
N LYS A 39 24.25 3.80 0.30
CA LYS A 39 23.40 2.61 0.34
C LYS A 39 23.46 1.80 -0.95
N THR A 40 23.23 0.50 -0.81
CA THR A 40 22.90 -0.40 -1.89
C THR A 40 21.39 -0.42 -2.08
N VAL A 41 20.92 -0.05 -3.27
CA VAL A 41 19.49 -0.11 -3.62
C VAL A 41 19.22 -1.32 -4.50
N LEU A 42 18.14 -2.05 -4.21
CA LEU A 42 17.62 -3.12 -5.05
C LEU A 42 16.30 -2.69 -5.70
N CYS A 43 16.24 -2.80 -7.02
CA CYS A 43 15.03 -2.67 -7.82
C CYS A 43 14.73 -4.02 -8.46
N ASN A 44 13.94 -4.86 -7.80
CA ASN A 44 13.36 -6.01 -8.49
C ASN A 44 12.42 -5.50 -9.58
N CYS A 45 12.65 -5.90 -10.82
CA CYS A 45 11.83 -5.52 -11.95
C CYS A 45 11.79 -6.65 -12.98
N ASP A 46 10.92 -6.45 -13.96
CA ASP A 46 10.78 -7.35 -15.08
C ASP A 46 11.95 -7.22 -16.06
N ASP A 47 12.38 -5.99 -16.34
CA ASP A 47 13.59 -5.68 -17.11
C ASP A 47 14.23 -4.37 -16.58
N PRO A 48 15.53 -4.38 -16.22
CA PRO A 48 16.24 -3.19 -15.76
C PRO A 48 16.17 -2.00 -16.74
N PHE A 49 16.37 -2.19 -18.04
CA PHE A 49 16.46 -1.08 -19.00
C PHE A 49 15.08 -0.51 -19.37
N GLU A 50 14.01 -1.25 -19.17
CA GLU A 50 12.64 -0.72 -19.29
C GLU A 50 12.13 -0.08 -17.98
N SER A 51 12.66 -0.50 -16.84
CA SER A 51 12.23 -0.04 -15.52
C SER A 51 12.52 1.44 -15.27
N ASN A 52 11.45 2.24 -15.08
CA ASN A 52 11.59 3.64 -14.66
C ASN A 52 12.21 3.79 -13.26
N PHE A 53 12.16 2.75 -12.41
CA PHE A 53 12.89 2.75 -11.14
C PHE A 53 14.40 2.69 -11.37
N PHE A 54 14.85 1.76 -12.23
CA PHE A 54 16.27 1.66 -12.58
C PHE A 54 16.76 2.95 -13.23
N LYS A 55 16.05 3.47 -14.24
CA LYS A 55 16.37 4.76 -14.90
C LYS A 55 16.52 5.88 -13.89
N TYR A 56 15.57 6.01 -12.94
CA TYR A 56 15.66 7.02 -11.89
C TYR A 56 16.94 6.89 -11.07
N PHE A 57 17.25 5.70 -10.56
CA PHE A 57 18.41 5.52 -9.67
C PHE A 57 19.74 5.63 -10.40
N VAL A 58 19.85 5.16 -11.64
CA VAL A 58 21.09 5.28 -12.41
C VAL A 58 21.36 6.73 -12.79
N LEU A 59 20.38 7.45 -13.33
CA LEU A 59 20.54 8.86 -13.72
C LEU A 59 20.74 9.80 -12.50
N ASN A 60 20.38 9.34 -11.30
CA ASN A 60 20.60 10.05 -10.05
C ASN A 60 21.70 9.42 -9.17
N PHE A 61 22.46 8.44 -9.66
CA PHE A 61 23.39 7.63 -8.85
C PHE A 61 24.37 8.51 -8.05
N ASN A 62 25.05 9.42 -8.74
CA ASN A 62 26.00 10.37 -8.16
C ASN A 62 25.32 11.41 -7.25
N LYS A 63 24.15 11.91 -7.64
CA LYS A 63 23.38 12.91 -6.88
C LYS A 63 22.88 12.34 -5.55
N LEU A 64 22.47 11.07 -5.55
CA LEU A 64 22.04 10.31 -4.37
C LEU A 64 23.22 9.75 -3.57
N LYS A 65 24.43 9.76 -4.14
CA LYS A 65 25.64 9.20 -3.56
C LYS A 65 25.47 7.72 -3.21
N LEU A 66 24.87 6.96 -4.13
CA LEU A 66 24.68 5.53 -3.96
C LEU A 66 26.02 4.80 -3.91
N LYS A 67 26.07 3.71 -3.15
CA LYS A 67 27.21 2.79 -3.18
C LYS A 67 27.09 1.81 -4.34
N LYS A 68 25.87 1.32 -4.57
CA LYS A 68 25.56 0.29 -5.56
C LYS A 68 24.07 0.32 -5.89
N LEU A 69 23.74 0.03 -7.13
CA LEU A 69 22.38 -0.26 -7.57
C LEU A 69 22.35 -1.67 -8.16
N ILE A 70 21.38 -2.46 -7.74
CA ILE A 70 21.12 -3.80 -8.24
C ILE A 70 19.72 -3.79 -8.85
N ALA A 71 19.58 -4.30 -10.06
CA ALA A 71 18.28 -4.57 -10.65
C ALA A 71 18.25 -5.99 -11.22
N THR A 72 17.14 -6.69 -11.03
CA THR A 72 16.93 -8.04 -11.58
C THR A 72 16.00 -7.97 -12.79
N CYS A 73 16.07 -8.98 -13.65
CA CYS A 73 15.18 -9.22 -14.77
C CYS A 73 14.43 -10.54 -14.53
N TYR A 74 13.12 -10.55 -14.76
CA TYR A 74 12.28 -11.74 -14.63
C TYR A 74 11.99 -12.34 -16.02
N ALA A 75 12.39 -13.59 -16.22
CA ALA A 75 12.30 -14.28 -17.51
C ALA A 75 10.85 -14.40 -18.04
N GLY A 76 9.87 -14.46 -17.14
CA GLY A 76 8.46 -14.60 -17.49
C GLY A 76 7.78 -13.31 -17.96
N SER A 77 8.49 -12.17 -18.02
CA SER A 77 7.91 -10.90 -18.47
C SER A 77 7.87 -10.77 -20.01
N PRO A 78 6.77 -10.27 -20.60
CA PRO A 78 6.64 -9.99 -22.03
C PRO A 78 7.45 -8.78 -22.51
N ILE A 79 8.11 -8.03 -21.62
CA ILE A 79 9.02 -6.93 -21.98
C ILE A 79 10.50 -7.22 -21.71
N ALA A 80 10.82 -8.38 -21.15
CA ALA A 80 12.21 -8.78 -20.94
C ALA A 80 12.98 -8.81 -22.27
N ASN A 81 14.22 -8.30 -22.25
CA ASN A 81 15.17 -8.32 -23.38
C ASN A 81 14.74 -7.51 -24.64
N ARG A 82 13.79 -6.56 -24.54
CA ARG A 82 13.37 -5.74 -25.70
C ARG A 82 14.38 -4.67 -26.12
N GLN A 83 15.10 -4.08 -25.17
CA GLN A 83 16.08 -3.00 -25.45
C GLN A 83 17.53 -3.48 -25.50
N LEU A 84 17.85 -4.53 -24.74
CA LEU A 84 19.19 -5.09 -24.58
C LEU A 84 19.06 -6.55 -24.18
N SER A 85 19.58 -7.47 -25.00
CA SER A 85 19.77 -8.86 -24.60
C SER A 85 21.21 -9.08 -24.13
N ILE A 86 21.44 -10.05 -23.24
CA ILE A 86 22.81 -10.44 -22.84
C ILE A 86 23.62 -10.94 -24.05
N GLY A 87 22.96 -11.58 -25.02
CA GLY A 87 23.58 -12.06 -26.26
C GLY A 87 24.23 -10.95 -27.06
N ASP A 88 23.65 -9.74 -27.07
CA ASP A 88 24.20 -8.58 -27.77
C ASP A 88 25.50 -8.05 -27.13
N MET A 89 25.79 -8.42 -25.89
CA MET A 89 26.93 -7.90 -25.12
C MET A 89 28.05 -8.92 -24.89
N VAL A 90 27.77 -10.23 -25.01
CA VAL A 90 28.75 -11.28 -24.65
C VAL A 90 29.43 -11.90 -25.87
N ASP A 91 28.81 -11.91 -27.06
CA ASP A 91 29.44 -12.44 -28.28
C ASP A 91 29.19 -11.53 -29.50
N GLY A 92 30.28 -10.95 -30.02
CA GLY A 92 30.26 -10.02 -31.16
C GLY A 92 29.82 -10.60 -32.51
N GLU A 93 29.34 -11.83 -32.58
CA GLU A 93 28.70 -12.41 -33.77
C GLU A 93 27.71 -13.50 -33.36
N SER A 94 26.42 -13.17 -33.23
CA SER A 94 25.35 -14.17 -33.16
C SER A 94 24.11 -13.65 -33.86
N LYS A 95 23.75 -14.33 -34.96
CA LYS A 95 22.57 -14.04 -35.77
C LYS A 95 21.31 -14.26 -34.93
N HIS A 96 20.34 -13.36 -35.07
CA HIS A 96 18.96 -13.55 -34.62
C HIS A 96 18.45 -14.95 -34.99
N ASN A 97 18.29 -15.79 -33.99
CA ASN A 97 17.39 -16.93 -34.02
C ASN A 97 16.33 -16.65 -32.96
N ASP A 98 15.06 -16.60 -33.36
CA ASP A 98 13.87 -16.30 -32.54
C ASP A 98 13.53 -17.40 -31.52
N ALA A 99 14.53 -18.07 -30.93
CA ALA A 99 14.36 -19.27 -30.12
C ALA A 99 15.32 -19.40 -28.91
N GLU A 100 16.14 -18.39 -28.59
CA GLU A 100 16.84 -18.40 -27.29
C GLU A 100 15.92 -17.83 -26.20
N GLU A 101 15.58 -18.69 -25.24
CA GLU A 101 14.75 -18.41 -24.08
C GLU A 101 15.16 -17.10 -23.37
N ASN A 102 14.18 -16.31 -22.94
CA ASN A 102 14.33 -15.14 -22.09
C ASN A 102 15.17 -15.48 -20.85
N LYS A 103 16.50 -15.33 -20.91
CA LYS A 103 17.34 -15.62 -19.76
C LYS A 103 17.27 -14.47 -18.76
N PRO A 104 16.92 -14.74 -17.50
CA PRO A 104 16.88 -13.71 -16.47
C PRO A 104 18.30 -13.30 -16.13
N TYR A 105 18.49 -12.03 -15.77
CA TYR A 105 19.80 -11.46 -15.47
C TYR A 105 19.71 -10.44 -14.34
N LYS A 106 20.87 -10.07 -13.79
CA LYS A 106 21.02 -8.92 -12.90
C LYS A 106 21.95 -7.88 -13.48
N ALA A 107 21.56 -6.63 -13.34
CA ALA A 107 22.37 -5.46 -13.62
C ALA A 107 22.91 -4.89 -12.30
N VAL A 108 24.23 -4.78 -12.18
CA VAL A 108 24.92 -4.20 -11.04
C VAL A 108 25.67 -2.95 -11.49
N VAL A 109 25.22 -1.80 -10.99
CA VAL A 109 25.82 -0.50 -11.23
C VAL A 109 26.59 -0.06 -10.00
N THR A 110 27.88 0.22 -10.18
CA THR A 110 28.77 0.75 -9.14
C THR A 110 29.38 2.09 -9.50
N THR A 111 29.36 2.45 -10.78
CA THR A 111 29.86 3.73 -11.28
C THR A 111 28.94 4.27 -12.38
N VAL A 112 28.82 5.59 -12.44
CA VAL A 112 28.12 6.30 -13.51
C VAL A 112 28.91 7.56 -13.81
N HIS A 113 29.35 7.74 -15.04
CA HIS A 113 30.00 8.95 -15.54
C HIS A 113 29.73 9.08 -17.04
N ASP A 114 29.99 10.28 -17.58
CA ASP A 114 29.89 10.56 -19.01
C ASP A 114 30.92 9.70 -19.77
N ALA A 115 30.43 8.63 -20.41
CA ALA A 115 31.23 7.68 -21.18
C ALA A 115 31.16 7.98 -22.69
N THR A 116 30.21 8.81 -23.10
CA THR A 116 30.04 9.26 -24.49
C THR A 116 30.88 10.51 -24.80
N GLY A 117 31.21 11.30 -23.78
CA GLY A 117 31.93 12.56 -23.88
C GLY A 117 31.05 13.74 -24.31
N ASP A 118 29.73 13.64 -24.18
CA ASP A 118 28.78 14.68 -24.63
C ASP A 118 28.49 15.76 -23.57
N GLY A 119 29.06 15.61 -22.36
CA GLY A 119 28.90 16.51 -21.22
C GLY A 119 27.68 16.20 -20.34
N GLY A 120 26.87 15.20 -20.69
CA GLY A 120 25.71 14.71 -19.96
C GLY A 120 25.95 13.38 -19.25
N ILE A 121 24.95 12.94 -18.47
CA ILE A 121 24.83 11.54 -18.06
C ILE A 121 23.45 11.09 -18.50
N ASP A 122 23.39 10.17 -19.44
CA ASP A 122 22.15 9.60 -19.96
C ASP A 122 22.19 8.06 -19.99
N MET A 123 21.18 7.43 -20.61
CA MET A 123 21.10 5.97 -20.69
C MET A 123 22.10 5.36 -21.71
N LEU A 124 22.59 6.14 -22.67
CA LEU A 124 23.64 5.70 -23.60
C LEU A 124 24.98 5.57 -22.88
N ASP A 125 25.31 6.49 -21.97
CA ASP A 125 26.48 6.36 -21.10
C ASP A 125 26.39 5.09 -20.26
N VAL A 126 25.23 4.83 -19.67
CA VAL A 126 24.99 3.65 -18.83
C VAL A 126 25.22 2.37 -19.63
N LYS A 127 24.70 2.31 -20.86
CA LYS A 127 24.92 1.19 -21.78
C LYS A 127 26.41 0.99 -22.05
N LYS A 128 27.15 2.06 -22.40
CA LYS A 128 28.60 2.00 -22.62
C LYS A 128 29.37 1.52 -21.38
N LEU A 129 28.96 1.91 -20.17
CA LEU A 129 29.61 1.45 -18.94
C LEU A 129 29.43 -0.04 -18.69
N PHE A 130 28.33 -0.64 -19.14
CA PHE A 130 28.18 -2.09 -19.16
C PHE A 130 29.03 -2.73 -20.25
N GLU A 131 29.06 -2.17 -21.46
CA GLU A 131 29.91 -2.66 -22.58
C GLU A 131 31.40 -2.62 -22.24
N ASN A 132 31.86 -1.57 -21.55
CA ASN A 132 33.24 -1.42 -21.11
C ASN A 132 33.60 -2.30 -19.89
N GLY A 133 32.63 -3.01 -19.31
CA GLY A 133 32.81 -3.88 -18.14
C GLY A 133 32.99 -3.15 -16.80
N GLU A 134 32.74 -1.84 -16.76
CA GLU A 134 32.79 -1.04 -15.53
C GLU A 134 31.59 -1.30 -14.62
N ASN A 135 30.44 -1.60 -15.23
CA ASN A 135 29.26 -2.16 -14.59
C ASN A 135 29.02 -3.59 -15.07
N LYS A 136 28.31 -4.40 -14.29
CA LYS A 136 28.21 -5.85 -14.52
C LYS A 136 26.80 -6.28 -14.86
N LEU A 137 26.65 -6.99 -15.97
CA LEU A 137 25.50 -7.83 -16.27
C LEU A 137 25.88 -9.29 -15.98
N THR A 138 24.99 -10.04 -15.34
CA THR A 138 25.23 -11.45 -15.02
C THR A 138 23.94 -12.22 -15.16
N GLU A 139 23.97 -13.34 -15.89
CA GLU A 139 22.84 -14.27 -15.98
C GLU A 139 22.51 -14.83 -14.60
N LEU A 140 21.23 -14.89 -14.29
CA LEU A 140 20.70 -15.58 -13.12
C LEU A 140 20.53 -17.07 -13.46
N GLN A 141 20.73 -17.94 -12.47
CA GLN A 141 20.55 -19.38 -12.64
C GLN A 141 19.07 -19.79 -12.50
N GLY A 142 18.28 -18.99 -11.79
CA GLY A 142 16.84 -19.19 -11.61
C GLY A 142 16.00 -18.52 -12.71
N ASP A 143 14.74 -18.23 -12.40
CA ASP A 143 13.78 -17.53 -13.28
C ASP A 143 13.69 -16.02 -13.02
N GLY A 144 14.34 -15.54 -11.95
CA GLY A 144 14.26 -14.16 -11.48
C GLY A 144 13.11 -13.88 -10.51
N ASP A 145 12.32 -14.88 -10.08
CA ASP A 145 11.29 -14.71 -9.05
C ASP A 145 11.97 -14.22 -7.75
N PHE A 146 11.38 -13.23 -7.08
CA PHE A 146 11.86 -12.69 -5.81
C PHE A 146 11.97 -13.74 -4.70
N ARG A 147 11.23 -14.85 -4.81
CA ARG A 147 11.27 -16.01 -3.91
C ARG A 147 12.48 -16.91 -4.12
N SER A 148 13.14 -16.81 -5.28
CA SER A 148 14.29 -17.66 -5.59
C SER A 148 15.44 -17.38 -4.63
N LYS A 149 16.25 -18.41 -4.33
CA LYS A 149 17.40 -18.29 -3.42
C LYS A 149 18.40 -17.22 -3.88
N GLU A 150 18.57 -17.09 -5.19
CA GLU A 150 19.47 -16.11 -5.78
C GLU A 150 18.93 -14.68 -5.60
N CYS A 151 17.65 -14.43 -5.85
CA CYS A 151 17.03 -13.13 -5.57
C CYS A 151 16.99 -12.79 -4.08
N ALA A 152 16.78 -13.79 -3.21
CA ALA A 152 16.87 -13.61 -1.76
C ALA A 152 18.29 -13.20 -1.31
N ALA A 153 19.34 -13.76 -1.92
CA ALA A 153 20.71 -13.33 -1.65
C ALA A 153 20.99 -11.88 -2.10
N LEU A 154 20.40 -11.45 -3.24
CA LEU A 154 20.47 -10.05 -3.67
C LEU A 154 19.69 -9.12 -2.74
N LEU A 155 18.54 -9.57 -2.24
CA LEU A 155 17.78 -8.90 -1.21
C LEU A 155 18.63 -8.71 0.05
N ASP A 156 19.31 -9.77 0.50
CA ASP A 156 20.21 -9.75 1.65
C ASP A 156 21.36 -8.75 1.50
N GLU A 157 21.92 -8.62 0.30
CA GLU A 157 22.97 -7.63 -0.01
C GLU A 157 22.45 -6.18 0.04
N ALA A 158 21.17 -5.96 -0.29
CA ALA A 158 20.60 -4.62 -0.40
C ALA A 158 20.30 -3.99 0.96
N ASP A 159 20.49 -2.68 1.05
CA ASP A 159 20.05 -1.87 2.20
C ASP A 159 18.58 -1.45 2.07
N ILE A 160 18.20 -1.04 0.85
CA ILE A 160 16.88 -0.47 0.55
C ILE A 160 16.30 -1.10 -0.72
N VAL A 161 15.04 -1.52 -0.66
CA VAL A 161 14.29 -2.03 -1.82
C VAL A 161 13.34 -0.96 -2.34
N VAL A 162 13.36 -0.68 -3.63
CA VAL A 162 12.46 0.30 -4.26
C VAL A 162 11.87 -0.26 -5.55
N THR A 163 10.55 -0.52 -5.56
CA THR A 163 9.89 -1.21 -6.68
C THR A 163 8.36 -1.05 -6.72
N ASN A 164 7.73 -1.54 -7.78
CA ASN A 164 6.31 -1.84 -7.86
C ASN A 164 6.10 -3.38 -7.92
N PRO A 165 5.89 -4.07 -6.77
CA PRO A 165 5.63 -5.50 -6.77
C PRO A 165 4.26 -5.83 -7.38
N PRO A 166 4.06 -7.05 -7.92
CA PRO A 166 2.74 -7.51 -8.35
C PRO A 166 1.72 -7.40 -7.22
N PHE A 167 0.57 -6.77 -7.47
CA PHE A 167 -0.41 -6.49 -6.42
C PHE A 167 -1.01 -7.76 -5.82
N SER A 168 -1.13 -8.84 -6.59
CA SER A 168 -1.55 -10.16 -6.09
C SER A 168 -0.56 -10.76 -5.08
N LEU A 169 0.74 -10.44 -5.20
CA LEU A 169 1.80 -10.97 -4.35
C LEU A 169 2.23 -10.00 -3.24
N PHE A 170 1.58 -8.84 -3.12
CA PHE A 170 1.97 -7.77 -2.19
C PHE A 170 2.12 -8.24 -0.73
N ARG A 171 1.22 -9.11 -0.23
CA ARG A 171 1.29 -9.60 1.17
C ARG A 171 2.54 -10.44 1.43
N GLU A 172 2.82 -11.34 0.51
CA GLU A 172 3.97 -12.24 0.58
C GLU A 172 5.27 -11.46 0.42
N TYR A 173 5.28 -10.51 -0.51
CA TYR A 173 6.42 -9.64 -0.73
C TYR A 173 6.74 -8.79 0.51
N VAL A 174 5.74 -8.15 1.12
CA VAL A 174 5.92 -7.42 2.39
C VAL A 174 6.42 -8.35 3.51
N ALA A 175 5.88 -9.57 3.60
CA ALA A 175 6.35 -10.53 4.61
C ALA A 175 7.84 -10.84 4.45
N GLN A 176 8.31 -11.10 3.22
CA GLN A 176 9.72 -11.34 2.93
C GLN A 176 10.59 -10.11 3.26
N LEU A 177 10.18 -8.90 2.85
CA LEU A 177 10.92 -7.67 3.17
C LEU A 177 11.09 -7.47 4.68
N MET A 178 10.04 -7.78 5.45
CA MET A 178 10.08 -7.65 6.91
C MET A 178 10.87 -8.77 7.60
N GLU A 179 10.88 -9.99 7.04
CA GLU A 179 11.68 -11.12 7.53
C GLU A 179 13.19 -10.85 7.36
N HIS A 180 13.57 -10.24 6.25
CA HIS A 180 14.95 -9.85 5.96
C HIS A 180 15.34 -8.47 6.54
N ASP A 181 14.50 -7.85 7.39
CA ASP A 181 14.69 -6.54 8.01
C ASP A 181 15.07 -5.42 7.02
N LYS A 182 14.45 -5.43 5.84
CA LYS A 182 14.79 -4.50 4.76
C LYS A 182 14.10 -3.17 4.93
N LYS A 183 14.80 -2.10 4.54
CA LYS A 183 14.16 -0.81 4.29
C LYS A 183 13.55 -0.82 2.90
N PHE A 184 12.38 -0.20 2.73
CA PHE A 184 11.71 -0.24 1.43
C PHE A 184 10.84 0.97 1.12
N ILE A 185 10.63 1.21 -0.17
CA ILE A 185 9.62 2.12 -0.72
C ILE A 185 8.95 1.39 -1.89
N ILE A 186 7.73 0.88 -1.69
CA ILE A 186 7.05 0.03 -2.65
C ILE A 186 5.67 0.56 -3.00
N ILE A 187 5.17 0.22 -4.18
CA ILE A 187 3.80 0.56 -4.58
C ILE A 187 2.85 -0.57 -4.20
N GLY A 188 1.65 -0.20 -3.76
CA GLY A 188 0.56 -1.15 -3.54
C GLY A 188 -0.80 -0.48 -3.68
N ASN A 189 -1.86 -1.28 -3.52
CA ASN A 189 -3.22 -0.76 -3.46
C ASN A 189 -3.60 -0.37 -2.02
N VAL A 190 -4.41 0.66 -1.84
CA VAL A 190 -4.93 1.17 -0.55
C VAL A 190 -5.70 0.11 0.22
N ASN A 191 -6.31 -0.87 -0.46
CA ASN A 191 -6.98 -1.98 0.19
C ASN A 191 -6.02 -2.84 1.03
N ALA A 192 -4.73 -2.84 0.68
CA ALA A 192 -3.72 -3.60 1.40
C ALA A 192 -3.58 -3.17 2.86
N ILE A 193 -3.88 -1.91 3.20
CA ILE A 193 -3.93 -1.40 4.59
C ILE A 193 -4.71 -2.33 5.51
N THR A 194 -5.79 -2.95 5.02
CA THR A 194 -6.70 -3.75 5.85
C THR A 194 -6.40 -5.24 5.88
N TYR A 195 -5.33 -5.67 5.20
CA TYR A 195 -4.90 -7.06 5.17
C TYR A 195 -4.35 -7.48 6.54
N LYS A 196 -4.59 -8.74 6.91
CA LYS A 196 -4.21 -9.29 8.21
C LYS A 196 -2.70 -9.25 8.45
N GLU A 197 -1.92 -9.32 7.38
CA GLU A 197 -0.46 -9.30 7.38
C GLU A 197 0.13 -7.88 7.35
N VAL A 198 -0.63 -6.89 6.89
CA VAL A 198 -0.17 -5.52 6.62
C VAL A 198 -0.59 -4.57 7.75
N PHE A 199 -1.86 -4.62 8.17
CA PHE A 199 -2.39 -3.71 9.20
C PHE A 199 -1.60 -3.76 10.51
N PRO A 200 -1.19 -4.93 11.05
CA PRO A 200 -0.40 -4.98 12.27
C PRO A 200 0.92 -4.23 12.17
N LEU A 201 1.57 -4.23 10.99
CA LEU A 201 2.81 -3.48 10.77
C LEU A 201 2.57 -1.97 10.83
N ILE A 202 1.44 -1.50 10.31
CA ILE A 202 1.04 -0.09 10.39
C ILE A 202 0.75 0.31 11.84
N MET A 203 -0.07 -0.50 12.52
CA MET A 203 -0.43 -0.28 13.92
C MET A 203 0.81 -0.23 14.83
N GLN A 204 1.81 -1.08 14.58
CA GLN A 204 3.07 -1.12 15.32
C GLN A 204 4.10 -0.08 14.87
N ASN A 205 3.74 0.85 13.96
CA ASN A 205 4.66 1.84 13.39
C ASN A 205 5.91 1.21 12.72
N ARG A 206 5.76 0.02 12.14
CA ARG A 206 6.82 -0.67 11.37
C ARG A 206 6.71 -0.44 9.86
N MET A 207 5.59 0.12 9.41
CA MET A 207 5.33 0.49 8.01
C MET A 207 4.26 1.60 7.95
N TRP A 208 4.32 2.48 6.96
CA TRP A 208 3.37 3.58 6.76
C TRP A 208 3.21 3.90 5.27
N LEU A 209 2.28 4.82 4.96
CA LEU A 209 2.07 5.32 3.60
C LEU A 209 3.14 6.35 3.23
N GLY A 210 3.53 6.35 1.96
CA GLY A 210 4.46 7.34 1.41
C GLY A 210 3.83 8.72 1.18
N ALA A 211 4.62 9.65 0.66
CA ALA A 211 4.38 11.08 0.78
C ALA A 211 3.64 11.75 -0.40
N SER A 212 3.57 11.11 -1.57
CA SER A 212 3.15 11.79 -2.81
C SER A 212 1.81 11.37 -3.40
N ILE A 213 1.26 10.21 -3.00
CA ILE A 213 0.01 9.67 -3.56
C ILE A 213 -1.04 9.53 -2.44
N HIS A 214 -2.00 10.46 -2.40
CA HIS A 214 -3.09 10.47 -1.41
C HIS A 214 -4.49 10.35 -2.01
N SER A 215 -4.64 10.38 -3.33
CA SER A 215 -5.94 10.24 -4.00
C SER A 215 -5.79 9.97 -5.51
N GLY A 216 -6.93 9.69 -6.13
CA GLY A 216 -7.06 9.53 -7.57
C GLY A 216 -6.72 8.12 -8.08
N ASP A 217 -6.71 8.02 -9.40
CA ASP A 217 -6.14 6.89 -10.12
C ASP A 217 -4.69 7.19 -10.54
N ARG A 218 -3.95 6.14 -10.89
CA ARG A 218 -2.65 6.25 -11.55
C ARG A 218 -2.65 5.43 -12.82
N ALA A 219 -2.09 6.00 -13.87
CA ALA A 219 -1.89 5.31 -15.12
C ALA A 219 -0.62 4.47 -15.01
N PHE A 220 -0.72 3.20 -15.36
CA PHE A 220 0.39 2.29 -15.52
C PHE A 220 0.43 1.83 -16.96
N TYR A 221 1.63 1.73 -17.53
CA TYR A 221 1.76 1.05 -18.81
C TYR A 221 1.55 -0.45 -18.63
N VAL A 222 1.02 -1.07 -19.67
CA VAL A 222 0.75 -2.51 -19.74
C VAL A 222 1.30 -3.06 -21.06
N PRO A 223 1.54 -4.38 -21.17
CA PRO A 223 2.02 -4.98 -22.41
C PRO A 223 1.12 -4.70 -23.63
N ASP A 224 1.69 -4.76 -24.83
CA ASP A 224 0.99 -4.48 -26.09
C ASP A 224 -0.16 -5.45 -26.37
N ASP A 225 -0.15 -6.63 -25.74
CA ASP A 225 -1.22 -7.63 -25.85
C ASP A 225 -2.31 -7.50 -24.77
N TYR A 226 -2.20 -6.49 -23.90
CA TYR A 226 -3.14 -6.30 -22.79
C TYR A 226 -4.53 -5.88 -23.32
N PRO A 227 -5.62 -6.53 -22.89
CA PRO A 227 -6.96 -6.23 -23.38
C PRO A 227 -7.46 -4.88 -22.85
N LEU A 228 -7.79 -3.95 -23.75
CA LEU A 228 -8.33 -2.62 -23.42
C LEU A 228 -9.85 -2.66 -23.16
N ASN A 229 -10.30 -3.66 -22.38
CA ASN A 229 -11.73 -3.93 -22.18
C ASN A 229 -12.29 -3.24 -20.93
N ALA A 230 -11.43 -2.66 -20.09
CA ALA A 230 -11.81 -2.00 -18.84
C ALA A 230 -11.94 -0.48 -19.00
N SER A 231 -12.84 0.12 -18.22
CA SER A 231 -12.92 1.57 -18.13
C SER A 231 -11.63 2.13 -17.51
N GLY A 232 -11.05 3.15 -18.14
CA GLY A 232 -9.76 3.71 -17.73
C GLY A 232 -8.54 3.11 -18.43
N CYS A 233 -8.73 2.23 -19.41
CA CYS A 233 -7.68 1.84 -20.35
C CYS A 233 -7.61 2.82 -21.54
N GLY A 234 -6.43 2.94 -22.15
CA GLY A 234 -6.22 3.77 -23.33
C GLY A 234 -4.86 3.52 -24.00
N VAL A 235 -4.59 4.32 -25.03
CA VAL A 235 -3.32 4.37 -25.74
C VAL A 235 -2.83 5.82 -25.67
N ASP A 236 -1.56 6.03 -25.34
CA ASP A 236 -0.96 7.36 -25.34
C ASP A 236 -0.50 7.80 -26.73
N ASP A 237 0.06 9.02 -26.82
CA ASP A 237 0.48 9.62 -28.10
C ASP A 237 1.63 8.82 -28.77
N ASP A 238 2.39 8.05 -27.99
CA ASP A 238 3.48 7.18 -28.45
C ASP A 238 3.01 5.76 -28.81
N GLY A 239 1.70 5.50 -28.75
CA GLY A 239 1.12 4.19 -29.08
C GLY A 239 1.17 3.16 -27.93
N ARG A 240 1.61 3.55 -26.72
CA ARG A 240 1.72 2.64 -25.58
C ARG A 240 0.38 2.46 -24.89
N ARG A 241 0.05 1.21 -24.56
CA ARG A 241 -1.17 0.87 -23.81
C ARG A 241 -1.00 1.21 -22.34
N PHE A 242 -2.06 1.77 -21.73
CA PHE A 242 -2.10 2.03 -20.29
C PHE A 242 -3.44 1.63 -19.65
N ILE A 243 -3.41 1.43 -18.34
CA ILE A 243 -4.59 1.25 -17.48
C ILE A 243 -4.53 2.20 -16.28
N ARG A 244 -5.68 2.75 -15.89
CA ARG A 244 -5.82 3.57 -14.68
C ARG A 244 -6.30 2.74 -13.50
N VAL A 245 -5.44 2.60 -12.48
CA VAL A 245 -5.75 1.87 -11.25
C VAL A 245 -6.07 2.85 -10.12
N LYS A 246 -7.23 2.66 -9.48
CA LYS A 246 -7.67 3.49 -8.36
C LYS A 246 -7.04 3.04 -7.04
N GLY A 247 -6.78 4.02 -6.17
CA GLY A 247 -6.35 3.75 -4.81
C GLY A 247 -4.91 3.24 -4.72
N VAL A 248 -4.04 3.63 -5.64
CA VAL A 248 -2.60 3.37 -5.53
C VAL A 248 -2.04 4.14 -4.34
N ARG A 249 -1.06 3.55 -3.64
CA ARG A 249 -0.31 4.14 -2.53
C ARG A 249 1.14 3.67 -2.56
N TRP A 250 2.03 4.53 -2.09
CA TRP A 250 3.36 4.13 -1.66
C TRP A 250 3.27 3.56 -0.24
N TYR A 251 4.05 2.52 0.03
CA TYR A 251 4.26 1.93 1.34
C TYR A 251 5.76 1.94 1.65
N THR A 252 6.12 2.33 2.87
CA THR A 252 7.52 2.43 3.27
C THR A 252 7.69 2.22 4.77
N ASN A 253 8.92 1.93 5.18
CA ASN A 253 9.38 1.96 6.56
C ASN A 253 10.60 2.89 6.74
N LEU A 254 10.81 3.82 5.79
CA LEU A 254 11.80 4.90 5.85
C LEU A 254 11.13 6.19 6.33
N ASP A 255 11.69 6.75 7.39
CA ASP A 255 11.02 7.83 8.11
C ASP A 255 11.04 9.15 7.31
N LEU A 256 9.97 9.92 7.43
CA LEU A 256 9.74 11.11 6.61
C LEU A 256 9.09 12.21 7.43
N LYS A 257 9.52 13.46 7.20
CA LYS A 257 9.11 14.62 8.02
C LYS A 257 7.59 14.77 8.11
N GLN A 258 6.88 14.58 6.99
CA GLN A 258 5.42 14.72 6.92
C GLN A 258 4.68 13.77 7.88
N ARG A 259 5.26 12.63 8.23
CA ARG A 259 4.69 11.69 9.20
C ARG A 259 4.62 12.27 10.62
N HIS A 260 5.41 13.30 10.90
CA HIS A 260 5.46 13.99 12.20
C HIS A 260 4.77 15.35 12.16
N GLU A 261 4.03 15.66 11.10
CA GLU A 261 3.23 16.88 11.02
C GLU A 261 1.96 16.70 11.86
N GLU A 262 1.76 17.62 12.81
CA GLU A 262 0.57 17.62 13.67
C GLU A 262 -0.66 18.07 12.86
N MET A 263 -1.76 17.33 13.00
CA MET A 263 -3.05 17.73 12.46
C MET A 263 -3.69 18.76 13.38
N ILE A 264 -4.09 19.90 12.83
CA ILE A 264 -4.88 20.89 13.59
C ILE A 264 -6.30 20.35 13.78
N LEU A 265 -6.66 20.09 15.03
CA LEU A 265 -8.01 19.68 15.44
C LEU A 265 -8.81 20.94 15.81
N VAL A 266 -10.01 21.07 15.24
CA VAL A 266 -10.88 22.24 15.42
C VAL A 266 -12.30 21.88 15.84
N LYS A 267 -12.63 20.59 15.84
CA LYS A 267 -13.94 20.10 16.28
C LYS A 267 -13.92 19.78 17.76
N ARG A 268 -15.10 19.83 18.37
CA ARG A 268 -15.33 19.45 19.76
C ARG A 268 -16.42 18.39 19.81
N TYR A 269 -16.26 17.45 20.72
CA TYR A 269 -17.26 16.47 21.07
C TYR A 269 -18.30 17.10 22.00
N SER A 270 -17.84 17.85 23.02
CA SER A 270 -18.72 18.49 23.99
C SER A 270 -19.67 19.50 23.33
N GLY A 271 -20.97 19.32 23.52
CA GLY A 271 -22.01 20.15 22.91
C GLY A 271 -22.24 19.87 21.42
N SER A 272 -21.77 18.74 20.91
CA SER A 272 -21.95 18.28 19.52
C SER A 272 -21.99 16.75 19.44
N GLU A 273 -22.37 16.09 20.53
CA GLU A 273 -22.33 14.64 20.72
C GLU A 273 -23.14 13.89 19.65
N GLU A 274 -24.22 14.48 19.15
CA GLU A 274 -25.07 13.95 18.08
C GLU A 274 -24.34 13.74 16.75
N ASN A 275 -23.23 14.48 16.52
CA ASN A 275 -22.41 14.34 15.32
C ASN A 275 -21.41 13.17 15.40
N PHE A 276 -21.25 12.59 16.59
CA PHE A 276 -20.28 11.56 16.92
C PHE A 276 -20.96 10.34 17.54
N PRO A 277 -21.86 9.67 16.80
CA PRO A 277 -22.67 8.60 17.37
C PRO A 277 -21.79 7.44 17.83
N CYS A 278 -22.17 6.84 18.96
CA CYS A 278 -21.46 5.71 19.53
C CYS A 278 -21.81 4.42 18.76
N TYR A 279 -20.81 3.57 18.49
CA TYR A 279 -21.11 2.23 18.00
C TYR A 279 -21.75 1.39 19.10
N ASP A 280 -22.67 0.51 18.71
CA ASP A 280 -23.29 -0.45 19.62
C ASP A 280 -22.40 -1.69 19.85
N ASN A 281 -21.51 -2.00 18.89
CA ASN A 281 -20.63 -3.18 18.95
C ASN A 281 -19.12 -2.89 19.07
N TYR A 282 -18.73 -1.64 19.23
CA TYR A 282 -17.38 -1.21 19.57
C TYR A 282 -17.46 -0.12 20.62
N ASN A 283 -16.49 -0.09 21.54
CA ASN A 283 -16.38 0.99 22.52
C ASN A 283 -15.71 2.21 21.89
N ALA A 284 -16.29 2.75 20.81
CA ALA A 284 -15.79 3.92 20.10
C ALA A 284 -16.93 4.77 19.50
N ILE A 285 -16.64 6.05 19.24
CA ILE A 285 -17.52 6.93 18.45
C ILE A 285 -17.22 6.83 16.95
N ASP A 286 -18.20 7.07 16.09
CA ASP A 286 -17.99 7.27 14.65
C ASP A 286 -17.51 8.69 14.38
N VAL A 287 -16.31 8.79 13.80
CA VAL A 287 -15.82 10.03 13.21
C VAL A 287 -15.83 9.83 11.70
N SER A 288 -16.88 10.33 11.06
CA SER A 288 -17.15 10.03 9.64
C SER A 288 -16.11 10.59 8.67
N MET A 289 -15.42 11.69 9.05
CA MET A 289 -14.35 12.31 8.26
C MET A 289 -13.15 12.65 9.14
N THR A 290 -11.93 12.44 8.63
CA THR A 290 -10.67 12.76 9.33
C THR A 290 -10.60 14.20 9.85
N LYS A 291 -11.16 15.17 9.11
CA LYS A 291 -11.15 16.59 9.51
C LYS A 291 -12.06 16.89 10.71
N ASP A 292 -12.95 15.97 11.04
CA ASP A 292 -13.95 16.14 12.10
C ASP A 292 -13.50 15.48 13.42
N ILE A 293 -12.28 14.94 13.49
CA ILE A 293 -11.73 14.40 14.73
C ILE A 293 -11.79 15.48 15.84
N PRO A 294 -12.49 15.22 16.95
CA PRO A 294 -12.63 16.17 18.03
C PRO A 294 -11.34 16.30 18.86
N GLU A 295 -11.02 17.53 19.28
CA GLU A 295 -9.81 17.84 20.05
C GLU A 295 -9.89 17.43 21.52
N ASP A 296 -11.11 17.30 22.05
CA ASP A 296 -11.45 17.17 23.47
C ASP A 296 -11.95 15.77 23.88
N TYR A 297 -11.98 14.82 22.94
CA TYR A 297 -12.40 13.44 23.18
C TYR A 297 -11.20 12.53 23.48
N ALA A 298 -11.22 11.89 24.66
CA ALA A 298 -10.14 11.02 25.14
C ALA A 298 -10.37 9.54 24.81
N GLY A 299 -11.63 9.15 24.57
CA GLY A 299 -12.01 7.78 24.24
C GLY A 299 -11.53 7.31 22.86
N MET A 300 -11.90 6.07 22.51
CA MET A 300 -11.59 5.49 21.21
C MET A 300 -12.49 6.06 20.10
N MET A 301 -11.90 6.31 18.94
CA MET A 301 -12.59 6.87 17.77
C MET A 301 -12.43 5.96 16.56
N GLY A 302 -13.52 5.68 15.85
CA GLY A 302 -13.50 5.04 14.55
C GLY A 302 -13.36 6.08 13.44
N VAL A 303 -12.20 6.12 12.77
CA VAL A 303 -11.91 7.05 11.66
C VAL A 303 -11.82 6.32 10.31
N PRO A 304 -12.00 6.99 9.16
CA PRO A 304 -11.85 6.37 7.84
C PRO A 304 -10.41 5.87 7.62
N ILE A 305 -10.21 4.84 6.79
CA ILE A 305 -8.86 4.31 6.48
C ILE A 305 -7.92 5.37 5.87
N THR A 306 -8.47 6.37 5.20
CA THR A 306 -7.73 7.51 4.62
C THR A 306 -7.15 8.44 5.68
N PHE A 307 -7.50 8.27 6.96
CA PHE A 307 -6.82 8.91 8.08
C PHE A 307 -5.31 8.67 8.04
N LEU A 308 -4.85 7.51 7.55
CA LEU A 308 -3.42 7.19 7.48
C LEU A 308 -2.62 8.13 6.58
N ASP A 309 -3.24 8.84 5.63
CA ASP A 309 -2.58 9.88 4.84
C ASP A 309 -2.16 11.09 5.71
N LYS A 310 -2.72 11.22 6.93
CA LYS A 310 -2.42 12.28 7.90
C LYS A 310 -2.06 11.75 9.29
N TYR A 311 -1.76 10.47 9.40
CA TYR A 311 -1.47 9.85 10.68
C TYR A 311 -0.10 10.32 11.17
N ASN A 312 -0.10 10.89 12.38
CA ASN A 312 1.09 11.24 13.12
C ASN A 312 1.18 10.38 14.38
N PRO A 313 2.22 9.54 14.54
CA PRO A 313 2.36 8.67 15.71
C PRO A 313 2.58 9.42 17.02
N ASP A 314 3.01 10.70 16.98
CA ASP A 314 3.23 11.50 18.17
C ASP A 314 1.91 12.12 18.66
N GLN A 315 0.93 12.26 17.76
CA GLN A 315 -0.39 12.80 18.06
C GLN A 315 -1.44 11.72 18.34
N PHE A 316 -1.40 10.61 17.62
CA PHE A 316 -2.41 9.56 17.70
C PHE A 316 -1.81 8.19 17.96
N GLU A 317 -2.58 7.34 18.64
CA GLU A 317 -2.31 5.91 18.78
C GLU A 317 -3.32 5.12 17.93
N ILE A 318 -2.85 4.17 17.14
CA ILE A 318 -3.71 3.21 16.45
C ILE A 318 -3.96 2.03 17.38
N LEU A 319 -5.22 1.81 17.74
CA LEU A 319 -5.65 0.74 18.65
C LEU A 319 -6.15 -0.50 17.92
N GLY A 320 -6.54 -0.37 16.65
CA GLY A 320 -7.05 -1.48 15.89
C GLY A 320 -7.80 -1.11 14.64
N ILE A 321 -8.53 -2.08 14.09
CA ILE A 321 -9.40 -1.91 12.93
C ILE A 321 -10.69 -2.67 13.17
N THR A 322 -11.81 -2.16 12.67
CA THR A 322 -13.13 -2.80 12.78
C THR A 322 -13.29 -3.94 11.77
N LYS A 323 -12.37 -4.90 11.78
CA LYS A 323 -12.42 -6.14 11.00
C LYS A 323 -12.62 -7.32 11.94
N THR A 324 -13.47 -8.26 11.53
CA THR A 324 -13.77 -9.47 12.30
C THR A 324 -12.52 -10.26 12.68
N TRP A 325 -11.51 -10.31 11.80
CA TRP A 325 -10.26 -11.01 12.05
C TRP A 325 -9.39 -10.35 13.13
N PHE A 326 -9.54 -9.04 13.34
CA PHE A 326 -8.78 -8.30 14.37
C PHE A 326 -9.40 -8.48 15.76
N GLY A 327 -10.73 -8.63 15.84
CA GLY A 327 -11.40 -9.03 17.07
C GLY A 327 -11.66 -7.92 18.09
N ALA A 328 -11.63 -6.64 17.69
CA ALA A 328 -11.85 -5.50 18.60
C ALA A 328 -13.33 -5.23 18.97
N SER A 329 -14.28 -6.05 18.49
CA SER A 329 -15.70 -5.87 18.79
C SER A 329 -15.99 -6.12 20.27
N SER A 330 -16.69 -5.21 20.95
CA SER A 330 -17.14 -5.39 22.32
C SER A 330 -18.44 -6.21 22.44
N LYS A 331 -19.18 -6.33 21.33
CA LYS A 331 -20.44 -7.09 21.23
C LYS A 331 -20.52 -7.82 19.90
N ARG A 332 -21.19 -8.97 19.90
CA ARG A 332 -21.55 -9.71 18.68
C ARG A 332 -23.04 -9.99 18.67
N TYR A 333 -23.64 -9.91 17.49
CA TYR A 333 -25.04 -10.22 17.28
C TYR A 333 -25.20 -11.65 16.76
N GLY A 334 -26.29 -12.31 17.17
CA GLY A 334 -26.78 -13.54 16.52
C GLY A 334 -27.24 -13.28 15.09
N LYS A 335 -27.97 -14.20 14.46
CA LYS A 335 -28.51 -13.96 13.10
C LYS A 335 -29.47 -12.74 13.12
N GLN A 336 -29.31 -11.85 12.15
CA GLN A 336 -30.08 -10.61 12.01
C GLN A 336 -30.94 -10.65 10.74
N ILE A 337 -32.05 -9.93 10.74
CA ILE A 337 -32.81 -9.68 9.51
C ILE A 337 -32.16 -8.49 8.80
N GLN A 338 -31.50 -8.71 7.68
CA GLN A 338 -31.06 -7.65 6.78
C GLN A 338 -32.23 -7.25 5.89
N VAL A 339 -32.49 -5.95 5.79
CA VAL A 339 -33.39 -5.35 4.82
C VAL A 339 -32.54 -4.59 3.81
N ASP A 340 -32.56 -5.00 2.54
CA ASP A 340 -31.81 -4.29 1.50
C ASP A 340 -32.48 -2.99 1.06
N ARG A 341 -31.84 -2.24 0.15
CA ARG A 341 -32.34 -0.94 -0.31
C ARG A 341 -33.70 -1.00 -1.01
N ASN A 342 -34.11 -2.19 -1.46
CA ASN A 342 -35.38 -2.43 -2.14
C ASN A 342 -36.43 -3.04 -1.18
N GLY A 343 -36.12 -3.16 0.11
CA GLY A 343 -37.01 -3.73 1.12
C GLY A 343 -36.98 -5.25 1.21
N LYS A 344 -36.11 -5.95 0.46
CA LYS A 344 -36.01 -7.41 0.54
C LYS A 344 -35.37 -7.81 1.85
N GLN A 345 -36.03 -8.72 2.57
CA GLN A 345 -35.53 -9.25 3.83
C GLN A 345 -34.72 -10.53 3.64
N SER A 346 -33.67 -10.71 4.43
CA SER A 346 -32.84 -11.93 4.44
C SER A 346 -32.22 -12.15 5.81
N LEU A 347 -32.21 -13.39 6.28
CA LEU A 347 -31.55 -13.76 7.55
C LEU A 347 -30.04 -13.92 7.32
N VAL A 348 -29.21 -13.12 7.99
CA VAL A 348 -27.76 -13.05 7.77
C VAL A 348 -26.99 -12.91 9.08
N SER A 349 -25.65 -12.94 9.01
CA SER A 349 -24.74 -12.59 10.12
C SER A 349 -23.89 -11.35 9.84
N LYS A 350 -24.18 -10.65 8.73
CA LYS A 350 -23.33 -9.61 8.14
C LYS A 350 -23.18 -8.36 8.98
N LEU A 351 -24.08 -8.07 9.94
CA LEU A 351 -23.95 -6.88 10.80
C LEU A 351 -22.63 -6.88 11.58
N ASN A 352 -22.11 -8.08 11.91
CA ASN A 352 -20.84 -8.26 12.61
C ASN A 352 -19.58 -7.97 11.77
N ASP A 353 -19.70 -7.77 10.46
CA ASP A 353 -18.55 -7.54 9.56
C ASP A 353 -17.94 -6.13 9.71
N GLY A 354 -18.57 -5.27 10.51
CA GLY A 354 -18.17 -3.89 10.71
C GLY A 354 -18.81 -3.25 11.95
N PRO A 355 -18.53 -1.96 12.19
CA PRO A 355 -19.12 -1.20 13.27
C PRO A 355 -20.60 -0.95 13.01
N SER A 356 -21.42 -1.06 14.05
CA SER A 356 -22.88 -0.99 14.00
C SER A 356 -23.37 0.23 14.76
N LEU A 357 -24.24 1.01 14.12
CA LEU A 357 -24.92 2.16 14.72
C LEU A 357 -26.39 1.81 14.89
N MET A 358 -26.92 2.00 16.09
CA MET A 358 -28.37 1.90 16.33
C MET A 358 -29.05 3.16 15.80
N VAL A 359 -30.19 3.01 15.14
CA VAL A 359 -31.01 4.11 14.63
C VAL A 359 -32.43 4.00 15.17
N SER A 360 -33.10 5.14 15.37
CA SER A 360 -34.47 5.18 15.90
C SER A 360 -35.48 4.56 14.95
N ASP A 361 -35.30 4.81 13.65
CA ASP A 361 -36.25 4.47 12.61
C ASP A 361 -35.58 3.70 11.46
N ALA A 362 -36.37 2.89 10.76
CA ALA A 362 -35.92 2.17 9.58
C ALA A 362 -35.48 3.17 8.48
N PRO A 363 -34.19 3.19 8.09
CA PRO A 363 -33.70 4.19 7.15
C PRO A 363 -34.17 3.90 5.71
N ALA A 364 -34.77 4.90 5.07
CA ALA A 364 -35.20 4.80 3.69
C ALA A 364 -34.02 4.73 2.70
N GLY A 365 -34.14 3.89 1.66
CA GLY A 365 -33.16 3.79 0.57
C GLY A 365 -31.78 3.23 0.96
N LYS A 366 -31.63 2.72 2.18
CA LYS A 366 -30.38 2.16 2.70
C LYS A 366 -30.61 0.72 3.15
N THR A 367 -29.52 -0.06 3.15
CA THR A 367 -29.52 -1.37 3.80
C THR A 367 -29.44 -1.17 5.30
N TYR A 368 -30.31 -1.86 6.06
CA TYR A 368 -30.29 -1.86 7.52
C TYR A 368 -30.56 -3.26 8.06
N TYR A 369 -30.43 -3.42 9.37
CA TYR A 369 -30.54 -4.69 10.07
C TYR A 369 -31.51 -4.55 11.23
N ILE A 370 -32.30 -5.59 11.46
CA ILE A 370 -33.22 -5.68 12.60
C ILE A 370 -32.67 -6.73 13.57
N VAL A 371 -32.48 -6.33 14.82
CA VAL A 371 -32.08 -7.19 15.94
C VAL A 371 -32.98 -6.85 17.13
N ASP A 372 -33.74 -7.83 17.62
CA ASP A 372 -34.65 -7.69 18.76
C ASP A 372 -35.60 -6.47 18.65
N GLY A 373 -36.16 -6.27 17.45
CA GLY A 373 -37.07 -5.15 17.16
C GLY A 373 -36.40 -3.78 17.02
N LYS A 374 -35.08 -3.68 17.15
CA LYS A 374 -34.29 -2.44 16.96
C LYS A 374 -33.63 -2.40 15.59
N TYR A 375 -33.43 -1.18 15.08
CA TYR A 375 -32.84 -0.94 13.77
C TYR A 375 -31.36 -0.57 13.88
N TYR A 376 -30.54 -1.14 12.99
CA TYR A 376 -29.10 -0.90 12.95
C TYR A 376 -28.64 -0.63 11.52
N VAL A 377 -27.65 0.24 11.38
CA VAL A 377 -26.89 0.45 10.15
C VAL A 377 -25.45 0.04 10.38
N GLN A 378 -24.92 -0.75 9.46
CA GLN A 378 -23.49 -1.06 9.44
C GLN A 378 -22.73 0.09 8.79
N SER A 379 -21.77 0.63 9.53
CA SER A 379 -20.79 1.59 9.01
C SER A 379 -19.70 0.89 8.22
N TYR A 380 -19.08 1.63 7.28
CA TYR A 380 -17.88 1.14 6.60
C TYR A 380 -16.75 0.88 7.60
N GLN A 381 -15.79 0.03 7.21
CA GLN A 381 -14.61 -0.26 8.02
C GLN A 381 -13.90 1.01 8.51
N ARG A 382 -13.46 1.00 9.78
CA ARG A 382 -12.79 2.10 10.46
C ARG A 382 -11.48 1.64 11.08
N ILE A 383 -10.52 2.55 11.12
CA ILE A 383 -9.34 2.43 11.98
C ILE A 383 -9.76 2.98 13.34
N LEU A 384 -9.46 2.23 14.39
CA LEU A 384 -9.69 2.63 15.77
C LEU A 384 -8.46 3.38 16.26
N ILE A 385 -8.64 4.64 16.65
CA ILE A 385 -7.56 5.52 17.12
C ILE A 385 -7.88 6.14 18.47
N ARG A 386 -6.85 6.68 19.13
CA ARG A 386 -6.95 7.55 20.30
C ARG A 386 -6.06 8.77 20.11
N ASN A 387 -6.54 9.94 20.53
CA ASN A 387 -5.68 11.11 20.66
C ASN A 387 -4.80 10.94 21.90
N LYS A 388 -3.48 11.11 21.75
CA LYS A 388 -2.52 10.99 22.87
C LYS A 388 -2.59 12.18 23.82
N ASN A 389 -2.97 13.35 23.32
CA ASN A 389 -3.03 14.61 24.06
C ASN A 389 -4.38 15.31 23.85
N PRO A 390 -5.51 14.73 24.29
CA PRO A 390 -6.81 15.38 24.17
C PRO A 390 -6.89 16.60 25.10
N ARG A 391 -7.57 17.67 24.64
CA ARG A 391 -7.80 18.88 25.45
C ARG A 391 -8.92 18.72 26.48
N GLY A 392 -9.60 17.57 26.49
CA GLY A 392 -10.67 17.21 27.41
C GLY A 392 -10.59 15.73 27.81
N SER A 393 -11.47 15.30 28.71
CA SER A 393 -11.51 13.94 29.26
C SER A 393 -12.79 13.19 28.88
N PHE A 394 -13.51 13.61 27.83
CA PHE A 394 -14.77 12.99 27.44
C PHE A 394 -14.55 11.59 26.86
N ASP A 395 -15.38 10.65 27.31
CA ASP A 395 -15.48 9.30 26.79
C ASP A 395 -16.90 8.78 27.05
N CYS A 396 -17.61 8.43 25.98
CA CYS A 396 -19.00 7.99 26.05
C CYS A 396 -19.20 6.61 26.70
N PHE A 397 -18.12 5.94 27.15
CA PHE A 397 -18.17 4.65 27.82
C PHE A 397 -17.71 4.66 29.28
N THR A 398 -17.36 5.82 29.85
CA THR A 398 -16.85 5.93 31.23
C THR A 398 -17.84 5.48 32.32
N ASP A 399 -19.15 5.54 32.07
CA ASP A 399 -20.18 5.08 33.02
C ASP A 399 -20.36 3.54 33.08
N LYS A 400 -19.69 2.75 32.23
CA LYS A 400 -19.86 1.27 32.22
C LYS A 400 -18.93 0.52 33.17
N THR A 401 -18.01 1.20 33.86
CA THR A 401 -17.00 0.55 34.74
C THR A 401 -17.14 0.88 36.23
N SER A 402 -18.11 1.70 36.63
CA SER A 402 -18.35 2.08 38.05
C SER A 402 -19.44 1.26 38.76
N GLY A 403 -19.90 0.15 38.17
CA GLY A 403 -20.94 -0.70 38.75
C GLY A 403 -20.44 -2.09 39.12
N ASN A 404 -19.56 -2.19 40.12
CA ASN A 404 -19.33 -3.40 40.94
C ASN A 404 -18.34 -3.05 42.06
N ASP A 405 -18.83 -2.34 43.07
CA ASP A 405 -18.26 -2.36 44.41
C ASP A 405 -19.38 -1.98 45.41
N GLU A 406 -20.44 -2.79 45.44
CA GLU A 406 -21.30 -2.82 46.62
C GLU A 406 -20.54 -3.61 47.69
N GLY A 407 -19.99 -2.83 48.63
CA GLY A 407 -19.24 -3.31 49.77
C GLY A 407 -20.00 -4.38 50.55
N VAL A 408 -19.30 -5.49 50.78
CA VAL A 408 -19.62 -6.43 51.85
C VAL A 408 -19.48 -5.66 53.17
N SER A 409 -20.61 -5.22 53.73
CA SER A 409 -20.68 -4.80 55.12
C SER A 409 -20.67 -6.05 55.99
N ASN A 410 -19.53 -6.35 56.59
CA ASN A 410 -19.48 -7.20 57.78
C ASN A 410 -20.25 -6.49 58.91
N ALA A 411 -21.21 -7.19 59.50
CA ALA A 411 -21.76 -6.89 60.82
C ALA A 411 -21.73 -8.19 61.63
N ASP A 412 -21.33 -8.03 62.88
CA ASP A 412 -21.02 -9.03 63.91
C ASP A 412 -22.13 -10.05 64.20
#